data_AF-X8J6P2-F1
#
_entry.id   AF-X8J6P2-F1
#
_cell.length_a   1.000
_cell.length_b   1.000
_cell.length_c   1.000
_cell.angle_alpha   90.00
_cell.angle_beta   90.00
_cell.angle_gamma   90.00
#
_symmetry.space_group_name_H-M   'P 1'
#
loop_
_entity.id
_entity.type
_entity.pdbx_description
1 polymer ?
#
loop_
_entity_poly.entity_id
_entity_poly.type
_entity_poly.pdbx_seq_one_letter_code
_entity_poly.pdbx_strand_id
1 'polypeptide(L)'
;MKLQEEHRLILNNSYDYSVDAIVRIFSKLVEVYPEEPHFTAHLARFYFYIEKNYEKGFSNIDAAIELSQDHVDPLLYHMKAMGYSSRIVNMYIKQVIREISENPSYDITELQEKIKDDAENAFKYFKIVRDSNIGLAGHISEINLCIQIANLSKKLIEETENFTIYLSSERGKWAMQYIDRAETLWDECKQIATDSASEDLDEIENKLRSLTASLEESIDIWEKYIVDNGNRDCTQARRILARIYSKAAETEKNSESRKNYFSKIVRLMEDNIAEENQHIGNIRIWFDSVKYLEFDNQDQLIQDAIIKLNRWVNLTDAVEAHYYRFILKFIQAKDGSMLAERELPKLLKEMKNKAMNKYNRTAVQHWITNEGKGINALEKKRRNLRSSVNEEEMIKKLTSFVGRISNNYVNDSHAYINWNGVEIFFNPSATKGEISKNNINQRVKFGLGFSYDGPRAYNSSIKLITGNDDIDDIIDMKRELESDVIVKCEVIRNIEFYTQVRIIGFDEELGSIHIDELMKPYSAENRPGIGIILEGRTLREKFDNAKQTKIWEITMNTVNSEAELEEETAMSIAFKRALKEKDVENN
;
A
#
# COMPACT_ATOMS: atom_id res chain seq x y z
N MET A 1 14.68 31.61 -16.02
CA MET A 1 15.01 33.00 -15.61
C MET A 1 16.00 33.67 -16.56
N LYS A 2 17.12 33.05 -16.95
CA LYS A 2 18.07 33.64 -17.94
C LYS A 2 17.53 33.90 -19.35
N LEU A 3 16.45 33.25 -19.77
CA LEU A 3 15.83 33.44 -21.10
C LEU A 3 14.80 34.59 -21.16
N GLN A 4 14.42 35.18 -20.02
CA GLN A 4 13.49 36.32 -20.00
C GLN A 4 14.22 37.67 -20.11
N GLU A 5 15.51 37.72 -19.77
CA GLU A 5 16.27 38.97 -19.72
C GLU A 5 16.75 39.47 -21.09
N GLU A 6 16.76 38.61 -22.13
CA GLU A 6 17.14 39.01 -23.49
C GLU A 6 15.96 39.51 -24.35
N HIS A 7 14.72 39.44 -23.85
CA HIS A 7 13.51 39.80 -24.62
C HIS A 7 12.90 41.14 -24.19
N ARG A 8 13.46 42.25 -24.69
CA ARG A 8 12.73 43.52 -24.85
C ARG A 8 13.26 44.31 -26.03
N LEU A 9 12.39 44.51 -27.04
CA LEU A 9 11.89 45.81 -27.50
C LEU A 9 11.12 45.62 -28.82
N ILE A 10 9.87 46.05 -28.87
CA ILE A 10 9.38 47.10 -29.78
C ILE A 10 8.13 47.72 -29.14
N LEU A 11 8.14 49.05 -29.10
CA LEU A 11 7.02 49.90 -28.70
C LEU A 11 5.90 49.80 -29.73
N ASN A 12 4.83 49.10 -29.39
CA ASN A 12 3.42 49.26 -29.80
C ASN A 12 2.71 47.92 -29.58
N ASN A 13 1.46 47.95 -29.13
CA ASN A 13 0.73 46.82 -28.52
C ASN A 13 0.38 45.62 -29.45
N SER A 14 1.22 45.27 -30.43
CA SER A 14 1.14 43.99 -31.15
C SER A 14 2.53 43.37 -31.27
N TYR A 15 2.74 42.24 -30.58
CA TYR A 15 3.97 41.46 -30.66
C TYR A 15 4.04 40.71 -32.00
N ASP A 16 5.10 40.94 -32.78
CA ASP A 16 5.31 40.29 -34.09
C ASP A 16 6.17 39.03 -33.94
N TYR A 17 5.49 37.88 -33.91
CA TYR A 17 6.10 36.54 -33.84
C TYR A 17 7.02 36.25 -35.02
N SER A 18 6.83 36.92 -36.17
CA SER A 18 7.67 36.69 -37.34
C SER A 18 9.11 37.14 -37.10
N VAL A 19 9.41 37.93 -36.07
CA VAL A 19 10.77 38.44 -35.76
C VAL A 19 11.49 37.58 -34.72
N ASP A 20 10.78 36.69 -34.00
CA ASP A 20 11.39 35.89 -32.93
C ASP A 20 12.18 34.70 -33.49
N ALA A 21 13.49 34.67 -33.23
CA ALA A 21 14.37 33.58 -33.64
C ALA A 21 13.89 32.23 -33.09
N ILE A 22 13.27 32.20 -31.91
CA ILE A 22 12.83 30.96 -31.26
C ILE A 22 11.70 30.30 -32.06
N VAL A 23 10.65 31.04 -32.42
CA VAL A 23 9.54 30.46 -33.20
C VAL A 23 9.97 30.11 -34.62
N ARG A 24 10.89 30.88 -35.22
CA ARG A 24 11.48 30.55 -36.53
C ARG A 24 12.25 29.23 -36.48
N ILE A 25 13.06 29.01 -35.43
CA ILE A 25 13.81 27.76 -35.24
C ILE A 25 12.84 26.59 -35.08
N PHE A 26 11.87 26.68 -34.17
CA PHE A 26 10.93 25.57 -33.96
C PHE A 26 10.05 25.31 -35.18
N SER A 27 9.54 26.35 -35.83
CA SER A 27 8.74 26.19 -37.06
C SER A 27 9.59 25.55 -38.16
N LYS A 28 10.87 25.93 -38.30
CA LYS A 28 11.75 25.32 -39.28
C LYS A 28 12.09 23.87 -38.95
N LEU A 29 12.27 23.53 -37.67
CA LEU A 29 12.48 22.16 -37.23
C LEU A 29 11.26 21.28 -37.55
N VAL A 30 10.04 21.76 -37.29
CA VAL A 30 8.80 21.06 -37.66
C VAL A 30 8.64 20.92 -39.17
N GLU A 31 9.02 21.94 -39.95
CA GLU A 31 8.97 21.89 -41.42
C GLU A 31 9.98 20.89 -42.00
N VAL A 32 11.19 20.84 -41.44
CA VAL A 32 12.28 20.00 -41.95
C VAL A 32 12.15 18.54 -41.48
N TYR A 33 11.63 18.32 -40.28
CA TYR A 33 11.46 17.00 -39.65
C TYR A 33 10.01 16.82 -39.18
N PRO A 34 9.03 16.79 -40.09
CA PRO A 34 7.60 16.70 -39.73
C PRO A 34 7.23 15.37 -39.05
N GLU A 35 8.05 14.33 -39.21
CA GLU A 35 7.89 13.01 -38.60
C GLU A 35 8.30 12.96 -37.12
N GLU A 36 9.05 13.96 -36.63
CA GLU A 36 9.55 13.97 -35.25
C GLU A 36 8.57 14.71 -34.31
N PRO A 37 7.76 13.98 -33.51
CA PRO A 37 6.71 14.59 -32.70
C PRO A 37 7.23 15.57 -31.66
N HIS A 38 8.46 15.40 -31.15
CA HIS A 38 9.01 16.29 -30.13
C HIS A 38 9.24 17.71 -30.63
N PHE A 39 9.57 17.92 -31.91
CA PHE A 39 9.73 19.29 -32.43
C PHE A 39 8.39 20.03 -32.45
N THR A 40 7.32 19.37 -32.87
CA THR A 40 5.96 19.91 -32.86
C THR A 40 5.50 20.17 -31.41
N ALA A 41 5.84 19.30 -30.48
CA ALA A 41 5.53 19.47 -29.06
C ALA A 41 6.30 20.64 -28.42
N HIS A 42 7.57 20.84 -28.79
CA HIS A 42 8.34 22.00 -28.33
C HIS A 42 7.81 23.32 -28.92
N LEU A 43 7.32 23.31 -30.16
CA LEU A 43 6.59 24.44 -30.74
C LEU A 43 5.30 24.73 -29.96
N ALA A 44 4.57 23.71 -29.54
CA ALA A 44 3.40 23.88 -28.67
C ALA A 44 3.78 24.55 -27.32
N ARG A 45 4.90 24.15 -26.70
CA ARG A 45 5.40 24.80 -25.47
C ARG A 45 5.71 26.28 -25.68
N PHE A 46 6.29 26.65 -26.82
CA PHE A 46 6.49 28.07 -27.15
C PHE A 46 5.15 28.83 -27.14
N TYR A 47 4.13 28.29 -27.80
CA TYR A 47 2.80 28.87 -27.83
C TYR A 47 2.16 28.97 -26.43
N PHE A 48 2.32 27.95 -25.57
CA PHE A 48 1.77 27.97 -24.21
C PHE A 48 2.46 28.95 -23.26
N TYR A 49 3.78 29.10 -23.36
CA TYR A 49 4.56 29.82 -22.34
C TYR A 49 5.00 31.21 -22.75
N ILE A 50 5.29 31.43 -24.03
CA ILE A 50 5.85 32.68 -24.54
C ILE A 50 4.74 33.49 -25.21
N GLU A 51 4.16 32.97 -26.29
CA GLU A 51 3.16 33.68 -27.10
C GLU A 51 1.77 33.76 -26.42
N LYS A 52 1.45 32.81 -25.53
CA LYS A 52 0.13 32.67 -24.88
C LYS A 52 -1.01 32.42 -25.85
N ASN A 53 -0.72 31.82 -27.00
CA ASN A 53 -1.72 31.35 -27.98
C ASN A 53 -2.05 29.88 -27.72
N TYR A 54 -2.99 29.65 -26.80
CA TYR A 54 -3.33 28.29 -26.38
C TYR A 54 -3.99 27.47 -27.49
N GLU A 55 -4.73 28.08 -28.40
CA GLU A 55 -5.36 27.36 -29.53
C GLU A 55 -4.30 26.73 -30.45
N LYS A 56 -3.28 27.51 -30.84
CA LYS A 56 -2.14 26.97 -31.59
C LYS A 56 -1.35 25.95 -30.76
N GLY A 57 -1.15 26.22 -29.47
CA GLY A 57 -0.46 25.29 -28.59
C GLY A 57 -1.16 23.92 -28.52
N PHE A 58 -2.48 23.90 -28.32
CA PHE A 58 -3.25 22.66 -28.29
C PHE A 58 -3.28 21.96 -29.66
N SER A 59 -3.46 22.71 -30.75
CA SER A 59 -3.41 22.14 -32.10
C SER A 59 -2.07 21.44 -32.39
N ASN A 60 -0.95 22.04 -31.97
CA ASN A 60 0.38 21.47 -32.19
C ASN A 60 0.65 20.27 -31.28
N ILE A 61 0.30 20.33 -29.99
CA ILE A 61 0.54 19.18 -29.11
C ILE A 61 -0.37 17.99 -29.45
N ASP A 62 -1.57 18.25 -29.97
CA ASP A 62 -2.48 17.20 -30.44
C ASP A 62 -1.91 16.54 -31.69
N ALA A 63 -1.42 17.32 -32.65
CA ALA A 63 -0.70 16.79 -33.80
C ALA A 63 0.54 15.98 -33.39
N ALA A 64 1.32 16.44 -32.40
CA ALA A 64 2.47 15.70 -31.89
C ALA A 64 2.07 14.34 -31.27
N ILE A 65 1.00 14.31 -30.48
CA ILE A 65 0.48 13.06 -29.88
C ILE A 65 -0.06 12.13 -30.98
N GLU A 66 -0.71 12.67 -32.00
CA GLU A 66 -1.18 11.89 -33.16
C GLU A 66 -0.04 11.23 -33.93
N LEU A 67 1.08 11.95 -34.10
CA LEU A 67 2.29 11.40 -34.73
C LEU A 67 2.95 10.28 -33.92
N SER A 68 2.73 10.24 -32.59
CA SER A 68 3.28 9.22 -31.70
C SER A 68 2.31 8.07 -31.38
N GLN A 69 1.21 7.90 -32.10
CA GLN A 69 0.15 6.92 -31.74
C GLN A 69 0.64 5.47 -31.56
N ASP A 70 1.72 5.06 -32.23
CA ASP A 70 2.30 3.73 -32.11
C ASP A 70 3.01 3.49 -30.75
N HIS A 71 3.32 4.55 -30.01
CA HIS A 71 3.94 4.50 -28.69
C HIS A 71 3.47 5.65 -27.79
N VAL A 72 2.83 5.34 -26.66
CA VAL A 72 2.42 6.34 -25.66
C VAL A 72 3.66 7.05 -25.12
N ASP A 73 3.97 8.23 -25.64
CA ASP A 73 5.06 9.07 -25.16
C ASP A 73 4.59 9.94 -23.98
N PRO A 74 5.02 9.63 -22.74
CA PRO A 74 4.53 10.33 -21.56
C PRO A 74 4.96 11.79 -21.53
N LEU A 75 6.04 12.16 -22.22
CA LEU A 75 6.49 13.55 -22.27
C LEU A 75 5.50 14.43 -23.05
N LEU A 76 4.93 13.93 -24.14
CA LEU A 76 3.94 14.66 -24.94
C LEU A 76 2.66 14.92 -24.13
N TYR A 77 2.17 13.90 -23.42
CA TYR A 77 1.02 14.05 -22.52
C TYR A 77 1.33 15.00 -21.36
N HIS A 78 2.56 14.97 -20.81
CA HIS A 78 2.98 15.93 -19.79
C HIS A 78 2.97 17.36 -20.35
N MET A 79 3.49 17.59 -21.56
CA MET A 79 3.45 18.92 -22.21
C MET A 79 2.02 19.40 -22.44
N LYS A 80 1.09 18.51 -22.84
CA LYS A 80 -0.33 18.86 -23.00
C LYS A 80 -0.98 19.25 -21.68
N ALA A 81 -0.77 18.45 -20.63
CA ALA A 81 -1.25 18.76 -19.27
C ALA A 81 -0.73 20.12 -18.79
N MET A 82 0.55 20.37 -19.05
CA MET A 82 1.20 21.63 -18.72
C MET A 82 0.69 22.82 -19.54
N GLY A 83 0.16 22.59 -20.74
CA GLY A 83 -0.56 23.59 -21.54
C GLY A 83 -1.85 24.06 -20.85
N TYR A 84 -2.67 23.12 -20.37
CA TYR A 84 -3.85 23.43 -19.54
C TYR A 84 -3.46 24.17 -18.25
N SER A 85 -2.46 23.67 -17.52
CA SER A 85 -1.94 24.36 -16.33
C SER A 85 -1.50 25.79 -16.65
N SER A 86 -0.80 26.01 -17.77
CA SER A 86 -0.40 27.35 -18.19
C SER A 86 -1.61 28.24 -18.47
N ARG A 87 -2.65 27.74 -19.14
CA ARG A 87 -3.88 28.49 -19.45
C ARG A 87 -4.62 28.90 -18.18
N ILE A 88 -4.80 27.98 -17.24
CA ILE A 88 -5.40 28.26 -15.93
C ILE A 88 -4.63 29.40 -15.24
N VAL A 89 -3.31 29.27 -15.13
CA VAL A 89 -2.51 30.15 -14.28
C VAL A 89 -2.24 31.50 -14.92
N ASN A 90 -1.94 31.51 -16.22
CA ASN A 90 -1.54 32.72 -16.93
C ASN A 90 -2.70 33.47 -17.59
N MET A 91 -3.86 32.83 -17.76
CA MET A 91 -5.04 33.46 -18.38
C MET A 91 -6.16 33.58 -17.34
N TYR A 92 -6.75 32.47 -16.91
CA TYR A 92 -7.97 32.52 -16.07
C TYR A 92 -7.71 33.09 -14.68
N ILE A 93 -6.71 32.61 -13.93
CA ILE A 93 -6.38 33.12 -12.60
C ILE A 93 -6.03 34.62 -12.65
N LYS A 94 -5.23 35.04 -13.64
CA LYS A 94 -4.89 36.46 -13.80
C LYS A 94 -6.10 37.32 -14.16
N GLN A 95 -6.99 36.79 -15.00
CA GLN A 95 -8.24 37.46 -15.32
C GLN A 95 -9.09 37.61 -14.07
N VAL A 96 -9.32 36.54 -13.30
CA VAL A 96 -10.07 36.59 -12.03
C VAL A 96 -9.53 37.68 -11.10
N ILE A 97 -8.21 37.70 -10.87
CA ILE A 97 -7.58 38.69 -9.98
C ILE A 97 -7.78 40.12 -10.51
N ARG A 98 -7.66 40.34 -11.82
CA ARG A 98 -7.88 41.64 -12.45
C ARG A 98 -9.32 42.10 -12.31
N GLU A 99 -10.28 41.26 -12.71
CA GLU A 99 -11.71 41.61 -12.70
C GLU A 99 -12.20 41.93 -11.28
N ILE A 100 -11.75 41.17 -10.27
CA ILE A 100 -12.10 41.45 -8.87
C ILE A 100 -11.42 42.72 -8.35
N SER A 101 -10.18 42.99 -8.77
CA SER A 101 -9.51 44.23 -8.40
C SER A 101 -10.21 45.47 -8.98
N GLU A 102 -10.85 45.35 -10.13
CA GLU A 102 -11.61 46.42 -10.78
C GLU A 102 -13.05 46.50 -10.25
N ASN A 103 -13.67 45.35 -9.95
CA ASN A 103 -15.00 45.23 -9.40
C ASN A 103 -15.05 44.11 -8.33
N PRO A 104 -15.02 44.45 -7.02
CA PRO A 104 -15.08 43.46 -5.94
C PRO A 104 -16.31 42.54 -5.94
N SER A 105 -17.38 42.94 -6.65
CA SER A 105 -18.62 42.14 -6.80
C SER A 105 -18.67 41.37 -8.12
N TYR A 106 -17.56 41.27 -8.86
CA TYR A 106 -17.50 40.53 -10.12
C TYR A 106 -17.81 39.05 -9.91
N ASP A 107 -18.74 38.52 -10.70
CA ASP A 107 -19.10 37.10 -10.68
C ASP A 107 -18.06 36.27 -11.43
N ILE A 108 -17.34 35.44 -10.68
CA ILE A 108 -16.28 34.58 -11.23
C ILE A 108 -16.78 33.21 -11.66
N THR A 109 -18.07 32.91 -11.56
CA THR A 109 -18.63 31.57 -11.80
C THR A 109 -18.21 31.01 -13.17
N GLU A 110 -18.28 31.81 -14.23
CA GLU A 110 -17.86 31.38 -15.57
C GLU A 110 -16.36 31.05 -15.64
N LEU A 111 -15.52 31.85 -14.99
CA LEU A 111 -14.07 31.61 -14.94
C LEU A 111 -13.74 30.41 -14.05
N GLN A 112 -14.49 30.17 -12.98
CA GLN A 112 -14.36 28.98 -12.14
C GLN A 112 -14.67 27.71 -12.91
N GLU A 113 -15.72 27.69 -13.73
CA GLU A 113 -16.04 26.52 -14.55
C GLU A 113 -14.95 26.28 -15.61
N LYS A 114 -14.44 27.33 -16.27
CA LYS A 114 -13.30 27.23 -17.18
C LYS A 114 -12.03 26.69 -16.51
N ILE A 115 -11.75 27.10 -15.27
CA ILE A 115 -10.62 26.58 -14.49
C ILE A 115 -10.83 25.10 -14.19
N LYS A 116 -12.04 24.71 -13.79
CA LYS A 116 -12.40 23.33 -13.48
C LYS A 116 -12.27 22.42 -14.71
N ASP A 117 -12.86 22.81 -15.84
CA ASP A 117 -12.77 22.06 -17.10
C ASP A 117 -11.32 21.82 -17.53
N ASP A 118 -10.48 22.86 -17.47
CA ASP A 118 -9.07 22.73 -17.81
C ASP A 118 -8.30 21.90 -16.79
N ALA A 119 -8.65 21.99 -15.50
CA ALA A 119 -8.00 21.20 -14.46
C ALA A 119 -8.33 19.71 -14.64
N GLU A 120 -9.59 19.36 -14.92
CA GLU A 120 -10.00 17.98 -15.21
C GLU A 120 -9.26 17.42 -16.44
N ASN A 121 -9.11 18.22 -17.50
CA ASN A 121 -8.30 17.85 -18.65
C ASN A 121 -6.82 17.66 -18.29
N ALA A 122 -6.23 18.57 -17.53
CA ALA A 122 -4.85 18.45 -17.06
C ALA A 122 -4.65 17.18 -16.22
N PHE A 123 -5.56 16.89 -15.29
CA PHE A 123 -5.52 15.73 -14.42
C PHE A 123 -5.59 14.41 -15.19
N LYS A 124 -6.41 14.35 -16.25
CA LYS A 124 -6.45 13.20 -17.15
C LYS A 124 -5.08 12.91 -17.75
N TYR A 125 -4.39 13.92 -18.26
CA TYR A 125 -3.09 13.75 -18.88
C TYR A 125 -1.98 13.50 -17.86
N PHE A 126 -1.98 14.19 -16.72
CA PHE A 126 -1.04 13.89 -15.63
C PHE A 126 -1.19 12.46 -15.10
N LYS A 127 -2.40 11.91 -15.07
CA LYS A 127 -2.63 10.50 -14.73
C LYS A 127 -1.93 9.57 -15.73
N ILE A 128 -2.07 9.80 -17.03
CA ILE A 128 -1.35 9.02 -18.06
C ILE A 128 0.16 9.05 -17.80
N VAL A 129 0.72 10.22 -17.48
CA VAL A 129 2.14 10.39 -17.15
C VAL A 129 2.54 9.55 -15.92
N ARG A 130 1.73 9.56 -14.86
CA ARG A 130 1.99 8.75 -13.65
C ARG A 130 1.94 7.26 -13.93
N ASP A 131 0.99 6.84 -14.76
CA ASP A 131 0.78 5.44 -15.14
C ASP A 131 1.84 4.94 -16.15
N SER A 132 2.76 5.81 -16.60
CA SER A 132 3.81 5.47 -17.56
C SER A 132 5.17 5.14 -16.93
N ASN A 133 5.28 5.07 -15.59
CA ASN A 133 6.50 4.67 -14.87
C ASN A 133 7.76 5.54 -15.16
N ILE A 134 7.60 6.81 -15.57
CA ILE A 134 8.73 7.69 -15.91
C ILE A 134 9.16 8.66 -14.80
N GLY A 135 8.59 8.55 -13.60
CA GLY A 135 8.99 9.35 -12.44
C GLY A 135 7.90 10.22 -11.83
N LEU A 136 8.32 11.26 -11.11
CA LEU A 136 7.44 12.07 -10.26
C LEU A 136 6.89 13.31 -10.94
N ALA A 137 7.32 13.63 -12.16
CA ALA A 137 6.96 14.86 -12.87
C ALA A 137 5.44 15.07 -12.96
N GLY A 138 4.69 14.00 -13.27
CA GLY A 138 3.23 14.03 -13.31
C GLY A 138 2.58 14.33 -11.95
N HIS A 139 3.11 13.79 -10.86
CA HIS A 139 2.61 14.09 -9.52
C HIS A 139 2.93 15.54 -9.12
N ILE A 140 4.20 15.94 -9.27
CA ILE A 140 4.71 17.26 -8.90
C ILE A 140 3.94 18.38 -9.62
N SER A 141 3.72 18.21 -10.92
CA SER A 141 3.03 19.21 -11.75
C SER A 141 1.56 19.34 -11.37
N GLU A 142 0.90 18.21 -11.09
CA GLU A 142 -0.50 18.21 -10.67
C GLU A 142 -0.70 18.80 -9.28
N ILE A 143 0.16 18.45 -8.31
CA ILE A 143 0.15 19.05 -6.97
C ILE A 143 0.31 20.57 -7.06
N ASN A 144 1.28 21.05 -7.87
CA ASN A 144 1.49 22.47 -8.07
C ASN A 144 0.27 23.17 -8.68
N LEU A 145 -0.41 22.56 -9.66
CA LEU A 145 -1.64 23.13 -10.22
C LEU A 145 -2.73 23.23 -9.15
N CYS A 146 -2.97 22.17 -8.39
CA CYS A 146 -3.95 22.16 -7.30
C CYS A 146 -3.67 23.24 -6.26
N ILE A 147 -2.41 23.38 -5.84
CA ILE A 147 -1.98 24.44 -4.90
C ILE A 147 -2.24 25.83 -5.48
N GLN A 148 -2.00 26.05 -6.79
CA GLN A 148 -2.21 27.34 -7.42
C GLN A 148 -3.69 27.70 -7.50
N ILE A 149 -4.56 26.73 -7.80
CA ILE A 149 -6.02 26.93 -7.83
C ILE A 149 -6.55 27.19 -6.40
N ALA A 150 -6.13 26.42 -5.40
CA ALA A 150 -6.54 26.66 -4.02
C ALA A 150 -6.03 28.00 -3.46
N ASN A 151 -4.83 28.42 -3.85
CA ASN A 151 -4.29 29.74 -3.51
C ASN A 151 -5.04 30.88 -4.19
N LEU A 152 -5.67 30.66 -5.36
CA LEU A 152 -6.60 31.65 -5.90
C LEU A 152 -7.72 31.87 -4.89
N SER A 153 -8.39 30.81 -4.43
CA SER A 153 -9.49 30.92 -3.45
C SER A 153 -9.06 31.65 -2.18
N LYS A 154 -7.85 31.38 -1.67
CA LYS A 154 -7.28 32.11 -0.53
C LYS A 154 -7.02 33.60 -0.80
N LYS A 155 -6.83 34.03 -2.05
CA LYS A 155 -6.74 35.45 -2.42
C LYS A 155 -8.11 36.11 -2.62
N LEU A 156 -9.16 35.31 -2.79
CA LEU A 156 -10.53 35.79 -2.97
C LEU A 156 -11.25 36.09 -1.65
N ILE A 157 -10.75 35.55 -0.54
CA ILE A 157 -11.32 35.83 0.79
C ILE A 157 -10.90 37.24 1.24
N GLU A 158 -11.80 37.92 1.95
CA GLU A 158 -11.48 39.19 2.61
C GLU A 158 -10.44 38.96 3.72
N GLU A 159 -9.64 39.99 4.07
CA GLU A 159 -8.59 39.88 5.10
C GLU A 159 -9.12 39.40 6.46
N THR A 160 -10.41 39.63 6.75
CA THR A 160 -11.08 39.22 7.98
C THR A 160 -11.68 37.82 7.92
N GLU A 161 -11.84 37.22 6.74
CA GLU A 161 -12.44 35.90 6.58
C GLU A 161 -11.40 34.79 6.82
N ASN A 162 -11.71 33.87 7.73
CA ASN A 162 -10.86 32.72 8.00
C ASN A 162 -10.95 31.70 6.85
N PHE A 163 -9.81 31.29 6.31
CA PHE A 163 -9.76 30.37 5.17
C PHE A 163 -10.43 29.02 5.44
N THR A 164 -10.33 28.47 6.66
CA THR A 164 -10.99 27.21 7.01
C THR A 164 -12.51 27.36 7.05
N ILE A 165 -13.02 28.49 7.56
CA ILE A 165 -14.46 28.82 7.54
C ILE A 165 -14.96 28.98 6.10
N TYR A 166 -14.17 29.64 5.25
CA TYR A 166 -14.50 29.75 3.83
C TYR A 166 -14.63 28.36 3.17
N LEU A 167 -13.67 27.46 3.39
CA LEU A 167 -13.67 26.11 2.83
C LEU A 167 -14.85 25.24 3.29
N SER A 168 -15.32 25.43 4.52
CA SER A 168 -16.50 24.73 5.05
C SER A 168 -17.83 25.36 4.63
N SER A 169 -17.81 26.39 3.77
CA SER A 169 -19.01 27.00 3.17
C SER A 169 -19.25 26.50 1.75
N GLU A 170 -20.46 26.68 1.22
CA GLU A 170 -20.78 26.37 -0.18
C GLU A 170 -19.84 27.07 -1.17
N ARG A 171 -19.40 28.30 -0.85
CA ARG A 171 -18.47 29.07 -1.70
C ARG A 171 -17.07 28.48 -1.75
N GLY A 172 -16.66 27.71 -0.74
CA GLY A 172 -15.32 27.14 -0.63
C GLY A 172 -15.19 25.69 -1.11
N LYS A 173 -16.30 24.99 -1.35
CA LYS A 173 -16.31 23.58 -1.79
C LYS A 173 -15.45 23.34 -3.04
N TRP A 174 -15.52 24.26 -4.01
CA TRP A 174 -14.74 24.13 -5.25
C TRP A 174 -13.22 24.19 -5.02
N ALA A 175 -12.75 24.83 -3.94
CA ALA A 175 -11.34 24.92 -3.58
C ALA A 175 -10.88 23.70 -2.77
N MET A 176 -11.77 23.19 -1.91
CA MET A 176 -11.51 22.04 -1.04
C MET A 176 -11.08 20.79 -1.81
N GLN A 177 -11.69 20.51 -2.96
CA GLN A 177 -11.31 19.37 -3.82
C GLN A 177 -9.84 19.43 -4.29
N TYR A 178 -9.31 20.62 -4.55
CA TYR A 178 -7.92 20.77 -5.01
C TYR A 178 -6.94 20.57 -3.86
N ILE A 179 -7.28 21.02 -2.65
CA ILE A 179 -6.50 20.76 -1.45
C ILE A 179 -6.44 19.26 -1.17
N ASP A 180 -7.60 18.59 -1.15
CA ASP A 180 -7.68 17.15 -0.90
C ASP A 180 -6.93 16.33 -1.96
N ARG A 181 -7.02 16.74 -3.24
CA ARG A 181 -6.29 16.12 -4.34
C ARG A 181 -4.77 16.32 -4.20
N ALA A 182 -4.32 17.52 -3.85
CA ALA A 182 -2.90 17.81 -3.63
C ALA A 182 -2.32 16.97 -2.48
N GLU A 183 -3.01 16.89 -1.35
CA GLU A 183 -2.63 16.06 -0.21
C GLU A 183 -2.59 14.56 -0.57
N THR A 184 -3.58 14.07 -1.32
CA THR A 184 -3.63 12.66 -1.74
C THR A 184 -2.45 12.28 -2.64
N LEU A 185 -2.12 13.14 -3.62
CA LEU A 185 -0.97 12.95 -4.50
C LEU A 185 0.36 13.12 -3.74
N TRP A 186 0.40 14.00 -2.74
CA TRP A 186 1.57 14.15 -1.90
C TRP A 186 1.85 12.88 -1.08
N ASP A 187 0.81 12.24 -0.55
CA ASP A 187 0.92 10.94 0.11
C ASP A 187 1.47 9.85 -0.83
N GLU A 188 1.09 9.88 -2.11
CA GLU A 188 1.67 8.99 -3.15
C GLU A 188 3.13 9.29 -3.37
N CYS A 189 3.49 10.55 -3.62
CA CYS A 189 4.87 10.99 -3.80
C CYS A 189 5.78 10.49 -2.67
N LYS A 190 5.34 10.63 -1.41
CA LYS A 190 6.11 10.17 -0.25
C LYS A 190 6.40 8.66 -0.27
N GLN A 191 5.51 7.85 -0.83
CA GLN A 191 5.68 6.39 -0.95
C GLN A 191 6.67 5.99 -2.05
N ILE A 192 6.63 6.67 -3.20
CA ILE A 192 7.39 6.27 -4.40
C ILE A 192 8.66 7.09 -4.63
N ALA A 193 8.88 8.18 -3.89
CA ALA A 193 10.06 9.01 -4.06
C ALA A 193 11.35 8.29 -3.67
N THR A 194 12.40 8.53 -4.45
CA THR A 194 13.77 8.14 -4.14
C THR A 194 14.42 9.19 -3.24
N ASP A 195 15.45 8.79 -2.51
CA ASP A 195 16.19 9.68 -1.62
C ASP A 195 16.88 10.82 -2.41
N SER A 196 17.16 10.61 -3.71
CA SER A 196 17.74 11.60 -4.62
C SER A 196 16.78 12.72 -5.05
N ALA A 197 15.47 12.56 -4.90
CA ALA A 197 14.48 13.55 -5.35
C ALA A 197 14.14 14.60 -4.26
N SER A 198 15.03 14.83 -3.30
CA SER A 198 14.69 15.53 -2.05
C SER A 198 14.35 17.02 -2.21
N GLU A 199 15.12 17.81 -2.97
CA GLU A 199 14.98 19.28 -2.99
C GLU A 199 13.64 19.77 -3.58
N ASP A 200 13.26 19.29 -4.77
CA ASP A 200 11.98 19.67 -5.42
C ASP A 200 10.77 19.27 -4.56
N LEU A 201 10.91 18.21 -3.78
CA LEU A 201 9.83 17.67 -2.95
C LEU A 201 9.74 18.40 -1.60
N ASP A 202 10.87 18.85 -1.03
CA ASP A 202 10.89 19.75 0.13
C ASP A 202 10.18 21.08 -0.20
N GLU A 203 10.35 21.63 -1.41
CA GLU A 203 9.66 22.85 -1.84
C GLU A 203 8.13 22.65 -1.91
N ILE A 204 7.68 21.53 -2.49
CA ILE A 204 6.26 21.19 -2.60
C ILE A 204 5.64 20.97 -1.21
N GLU A 205 6.34 20.26 -0.32
CA GLU A 205 5.91 20.05 1.06
C GLU A 205 5.67 21.38 1.77
N ASN A 206 6.61 22.32 1.63
CA ASN A 206 6.50 23.65 2.23
C ASN A 206 5.32 24.45 1.66
N LYS A 207 5.10 24.41 0.34
CA LYS A 207 3.95 25.07 -0.30
C LYS A 207 2.62 24.50 0.17
N LEU A 208 2.52 23.17 0.25
CA LEU A 208 1.32 22.49 0.71
C LEU A 208 1.05 22.79 2.19
N ARG A 209 2.06 22.72 3.04
CA ARG A 209 1.97 23.08 4.46
C ARG A 209 1.53 24.54 4.66
N SER A 210 2.03 25.47 3.86
CA SER A 210 1.60 26.88 3.91
C SER A 210 0.11 27.07 3.57
N LEU A 211 -0.42 26.21 2.68
CA LEU A 211 -1.82 26.21 2.31
C LEU A 211 -2.70 25.57 3.39
N THR A 212 -2.23 24.51 4.04
CA THR A 212 -3.04 23.68 4.95
C THR A 212 -2.87 23.99 6.45
N ALA A 213 -1.90 24.81 6.85
CA ALA A 213 -1.62 25.13 8.26
C ALA A 213 -2.85 25.57 9.07
N SER A 214 -3.71 26.44 8.52
CA SER A 214 -4.92 26.89 9.25
C SER A 214 -5.98 25.80 9.39
N LEU A 215 -5.97 24.79 8.51
CA LEU A 215 -6.90 23.67 8.56
C LEU A 215 -6.56 22.76 9.75
N GLU A 216 -5.27 22.61 10.04
CA GLU A 216 -4.74 21.76 11.11
C GLU A 216 -5.18 22.19 12.51
N GLU A 217 -5.52 23.47 12.68
CA GLU A 217 -5.97 24.03 13.97
C GLU A 217 -7.51 24.01 14.14
N SER A 218 -8.23 23.38 13.22
CA SER A 218 -9.69 23.57 13.05
C SER A 218 -10.53 22.29 13.20
N ILE A 219 -10.18 21.39 14.13
CA ILE A 219 -10.92 20.12 14.35
C ILE A 219 -12.42 20.35 14.52
N ASP A 220 -12.81 21.26 15.42
CA ASP A 220 -14.23 21.52 15.75
C ASP A 220 -15.03 22.02 14.54
N ILE A 221 -14.41 22.79 13.63
CA ILE A 221 -15.06 23.30 12.43
C ILE A 221 -15.41 22.14 11.50
N TRP A 222 -14.49 21.19 11.31
CA TRP A 222 -14.71 20.05 10.43
C TRP A 222 -15.65 19.00 11.04
N GLU A 223 -15.55 18.73 12.35
CA GLU A 223 -16.51 17.88 13.07
C GLU A 223 -17.92 18.44 12.91
N LYS A 224 -18.11 19.75 13.16
CA LYS A 224 -19.39 20.42 12.98
C LYS A 224 -19.88 20.38 11.54
N TYR A 225 -19.01 20.67 10.57
CA TYR A 225 -19.38 20.62 9.15
C TYR A 225 -19.93 19.25 8.74
N ILE A 226 -19.31 18.15 9.19
CA ILE A 226 -19.77 16.79 8.89
C ILE A 226 -21.12 16.50 9.53
N VAL A 227 -21.31 16.93 10.79
CA VAL A 227 -22.58 16.75 11.52
C VAL A 227 -23.72 17.56 10.89
N ASP A 228 -23.48 18.82 10.57
CA ASP A 228 -24.48 19.73 9.99
C ASP A 228 -24.96 19.25 8.61
N ASN A 229 -24.09 18.56 7.85
CA ASN A 229 -24.41 17.94 6.57
C ASN A 229 -24.98 16.50 6.69
N GLY A 230 -25.30 16.05 7.91
CA GLY A 230 -25.88 14.72 8.15
C GLY A 230 -24.98 13.55 7.71
N ASN A 231 -23.66 13.77 7.71
CA ASN A 231 -22.66 12.80 7.26
C ASN A 231 -22.86 12.33 5.81
N ARG A 232 -23.30 13.21 4.89
CA ARG A 232 -23.43 12.93 3.44
C ARG A 232 -22.63 13.94 2.63
N ASP A 233 -22.10 13.53 1.48
CA ASP A 233 -21.34 14.39 0.56
C ASP A 233 -20.17 15.10 1.27
N CYS A 234 -19.57 14.42 2.24
CA CYS A 234 -18.54 14.97 3.14
C CYS A 234 -17.14 14.37 2.89
N THR A 235 -16.93 13.67 1.77
CA THR A 235 -15.75 12.80 1.61
C THR A 235 -14.43 13.55 1.72
N GLN A 236 -14.31 14.73 1.10
CA GLN A 236 -13.11 15.56 1.21
C GLN A 236 -12.91 16.09 2.64
N ALA A 237 -13.98 16.55 3.29
CA ALA A 237 -13.95 17.02 4.67
C ALA A 237 -13.52 15.92 5.65
N ARG A 238 -14.02 14.69 5.48
CA ARG A 238 -13.58 13.52 6.28
C ARG A 238 -12.10 13.21 6.08
N ARG A 239 -11.56 13.31 4.87
CA ARG A 239 -10.12 13.14 4.60
C ARG A 239 -9.27 14.25 5.22
N ILE A 240 -9.72 15.50 5.13
CA ILE A 240 -9.05 16.63 5.79
C ILE A 240 -9.02 16.38 7.30
N LEU A 241 -10.16 16.10 7.91
CA LEU A 241 -10.27 15.80 9.34
C LEU A 241 -9.40 14.60 9.76
N ALA A 242 -9.35 13.55 8.95
CA ALA A 242 -8.50 12.40 9.21
C ALA A 242 -7.00 12.77 9.24
N ARG A 243 -6.53 13.62 8.32
CA ARG A 243 -5.15 14.12 8.32
C ARG A 243 -4.85 14.98 9.55
N ILE A 244 -5.81 15.81 9.97
CA ILE A 244 -5.69 16.62 11.19
C ILE A 244 -5.57 15.73 12.43
N TYR A 245 -6.42 14.71 12.57
CA TYR A 245 -6.32 13.74 13.66
C TYR A 245 -5.02 12.95 13.63
N SER A 246 -4.53 12.56 12.44
CA SER A 246 -3.25 11.85 12.32
C SER A 246 -2.12 12.70 12.88
N LYS A 247 -2.10 14.00 12.57
CA LYS A 247 -1.10 14.94 13.10
C LYS A 247 -1.25 15.17 14.60
N ALA A 248 -2.48 15.31 15.10
CA ALA A 248 -2.75 15.42 16.52
C ALA A 248 -2.25 14.18 17.28
N ALA A 249 -2.51 12.98 16.74
CA ALA A 249 -2.06 11.71 17.30
C ALA A 249 -0.53 11.59 17.35
N GLU A 250 0.20 12.11 16.37
CA GLU A 250 1.67 12.13 16.37
C GLU A 250 2.24 12.93 17.55
N THR A 251 1.60 14.04 17.90
CA THR A 251 2.01 14.91 19.03
C THR A 251 1.46 14.49 20.39
N GLU A 252 0.41 13.67 20.40
CA GLU A 252 -0.24 13.21 21.62
C GLU A 252 0.63 12.21 22.39
N LYS A 253 0.80 12.47 23.70
CA LYS A 253 1.58 11.64 24.61
C LYS A 253 0.73 10.60 25.33
N ASN A 254 -0.55 10.89 25.53
CA ASN A 254 -1.48 9.97 26.16
C ASN A 254 -1.89 8.87 25.17
N SER A 255 -1.61 7.60 25.52
CA SER A 255 -1.88 6.45 24.65
C SER A 255 -3.36 6.27 24.32
N GLU A 256 -4.26 6.52 25.28
CA GLU A 256 -5.70 6.38 25.09
C GLU A 256 -6.27 7.48 24.18
N SER A 257 -5.88 8.73 24.40
CA SER A 257 -6.23 9.84 23.49
C SER A 257 -5.71 9.59 22.08
N ARG A 258 -4.47 9.08 21.95
CA ARG A 258 -3.88 8.71 20.67
C ARG A 258 -4.70 7.61 19.97
N LYS A 259 -5.09 6.54 20.68
CA LYS A 259 -5.96 5.47 20.15
C LYS A 259 -7.32 6.00 19.71
N ASN A 260 -7.90 6.93 20.47
CA ASN A 260 -9.17 7.55 20.12
C ASN A 260 -9.09 8.30 18.79
N TYR A 261 -8.02 9.08 18.55
CA TYR A 261 -7.79 9.73 17.25
C TYR A 261 -7.74 8.72 16.09
N PHE A 262 -6.96 7.64 16.22
CA PHE A 262 -6.90 6.62 15.17
C PHE A 262 -8.23 5.91 14.96
N SER A 263 -8.99 5.68 16.03
CA SER A 263 -10.34 5.10 15.94
C SER A 263 -11.29 6.00 15.17
N LYS A 264 -11.23 7.32 15.40
CA LYS A 264 -11.99 8.31 14.63
C LYS A 264 -11.59 8.29 13.15
N ILE A 265 -10.29 8.26 12.84
CA ILE A 265 -9.80 8.20 11.45
C ILE A 265 -10.33 6.95 10.73
N VAL A 266 -10.25 5.78 11.38
CA VAL A 266 -10.74 4.52 10.81
C VAL A 266 -12.21 4.61 10.44
N ARG A 267 -13.06 5.13 11.33
CA ARG A 267 -14.50 5.33 11.05
C ARG A 267 -14.74 6.29 9.89
N LEU A 268 -14.05 7.44 9.87
CA LEU A 268 -14.17 8.42 8.80
C LEU A 268 -13.80 7.83 7.42
N MET A 269 -12.76 6.99 7.37
CA MET A 269 -12.34 6.37 6.12
C MET A 269 -13.25 5.22 5.70
N GLU A 270 -13.84 4.47 6.65
CA GLU A 270 -14.85 3.46 6.33
C GLU A 270 -16.12 4.09 5.73
N ASP A 271 -16.60 5.19 6.31
CA ASP A 271 -17.69 5.99 5.74
C ASP A 271 -17.34 6.50 4.34
N ASN A 272 -16.12 7.03 4.15
CA ASN A 272 -15.65 7.49 2.86
C ASN A 272 -15.56 6.38 1.80
N ILE A 273 -15.12 5.17 2.15
CA ILE A 273 -15.03 4.07 1.19
C ILE A 273 -16.43 3.58 0.80
N ALA A 274 -17.40 3.66 1.72
CA ALA A 274 -18.79 3.35 1.41
C ALA A 274 -19.42 4.35 0.42
N GLU A 275 -19.05 5.63 0.51
CA GLU A 275 -19.58 6.72 -0.33
C GLU A 275 -18.79 6.91 -1.64
N GLU A 276 -17.46 6.88 -1.57
CA GLU A 276 -16.51 7.12 -2.66
C GLU A 276 -15.48 5.98 -2.74
N ASN A 277 -15.91 4.84 -3.30
CA ASN A 277 -15.11 3.62 -3.32
C ASN A 277 -13.85 3.72 -4.20
N GLN A 278 -13.82 4.54 -5.25
CA GLN A 278 -12.68 4.63 -6.17
C GLN A 278 -11.50 5.45 -5.64
N HIS A 279 -11.66 6.18 -4.53
CA HIS A 279 -10.62 7.08 -4.04
C HIS A 279 -9.59 6.35 -3.17
N ILE A 280 -8.46 5.99 -3.78
CA ILE A 280 -7.38 5.18 -3.17
C ILE A 280 -6.78 5.78 -1.89
N GLY A 281 -6.83 7.11 -1.73
CA GLY A 281 -6.39 7.78 -0.52
C GLY A 281 -7.12 7.30 0.74
N ASN A 282 -8.39 6.89 0.62
CA ASN A 282 -9.18 6.42 1.78
C ASN A 282 -8.60 5.12 2.36
N ILE A 283 -8.24 4.16 1.49
CA ILE A 283 -7.69 2.86 1.89
C ILE A 283 -6.31 3.06 2.54
N ARG A 284 -5.50 3.97 1.99
CA ARG A 284 -4.17 4.29 2.53
C ARG A 284 -4.25 4.91 3.93
N ILE A 285 -5.09 5.94 4.10
CA ILE A 285 -5.29 6.60 5.40
C ILE A 285 -5.86 5.61 6.42
N TRP A 286 -6.82 4.76 6.00
CA TRP A 286 -7.38 3.71 6.85
C TRP A 286 -6.29 2.75 7.34
N PHE A 287 -5.50 2.16 6.43
CA PHE A 287 -4.50 1.15 6.81
C PHE A 287 -3.41 1.74 7.70
N ASP A 288 -2.95 2.95 7.39
CA ASP A 288 -1.96 3.67 8.18
C ASP A 288 -2.46 3.97 9.61
N SER A 289 -3.78 3.98 9.82
CA SER A 289 -4.41 4.24 11.12
C SER A 289 -4.76 2.98 11.90
N VAL A 290 -5.24 1.92 11.22
CA VAL A 290 -5.62 0.65 11.87
C VAL A 290 -4.46 0.03 12.62
N LYS A 291 -3.23 0.14 12.10
CA LYS A 291 -2.02 -0.37 12.75
C LYS A 291 -1.69 0.27 14.11
N TYR A 292 -2.39 1.33 14.51
CA TYR A 292 -2.24 1.96 15.82
C TYR A 292 -3.39 1.65 16.78
N LEU A 293 -4.38 0.87 16.34
CA LEU A 293 -5.41 0.36 17.22
C LEU A 293 -4.86 -0.87 17.95
N GLU A 294 -4.76 -0.78 19.27
CA GLU A 294 -4.39 -1.90 20.12
C GLU A 294 -5.66 -2.67 20.49
N PHE A 295 -5.78 -3.89 19.99
CA PHE A 295 -6.82 -4.85 20.39
C PHE A 295 -6.19 -5.99 21.18
N ASP A 296 -6.92 -6.48 22.19
CA ASP A 296 -6.51 -7.65 22.98
C ASP A 296 -6.39 -8.90 22.10
N ASN A 297 -7.25 -9.01 21.07
CA ASN A 297 -7.20 -10.07 20.07
C ASN A 297 -6.74 -9.52 18.70
N GLN A 298 -5.44 -9.63 18.43
CA GLN A 298 -4.85 -9.22 17.16
C GLN A 298 -5.32 -10.06 15.97
N ASP A 299 -5.62 -11.34 16.18
CA ASP A 299 -6.11 -12.21 15.10
C ASP A 299 -7.46 -11.74 14.60
N GLN A 300 -8.38 -11.39 15.52
CA GLN A 300 -9.68 -10.84 15.15
C GLN A 300 -9.54 -9.54 14.35
N LEU A 301 -8.68 -8.62 14.79
CA LEU A 301 -8.42 -7.37 14.07
C LEU A 301 -7.91 -7.64 12.64
N ILE A 302 -6.96 -8.56 12.49
CA ILE A 302 -6.41 -8.94 11.19
C ILE A 302 -7.49 -9.57 10.30
N GLN A 303 -8.33 -10.46 10.84
CA GLN A 303 -9.42 -11.07 10.08
C GLN A 303 -10.43 -10.03 9.60
N ASP A 304 -10.86 -9.11 10.48
CA ASP A 304 -11.79 -8.03 10.13
C ASP A 304 -11.19 -7.11 9.05
N ALA A 305 -9.90 -6.78 9.18
CA ALA A 305 -9.18 -5.99 8.18
C ALA A 305 -9.09 -6.72 6.83
N ILE A 306 -8.82 -8.02 6.82
CA ILE A 306 -8.78 -8.84 5.60
C ILE A 306 -10.16 -8.93 4.95
N ILE A 307 -11.25 -9.09 5.73
CA ILE A 307 -12.62 -9.11 5.21
C ILE A 307 -12.94 -7.79 4.50
N LYS A 308 -12.60 -6.65 5.12
CA LYS A 308 -12.77 -5.31 4.52
C LYS A 308 -11.93 -5.15 3.26
N LEU A 309 -10.65 -5.54 3.29
CA LEU A 309 -9.76 -5.47 2.13
C LEU A 309 -10.22 -6.37 0.98
N ASN A 310 -10.75 -7.57 1.26
CA ASN A 310 -11.34 -8.44 0.23
C ASN A 310 -12.55 -7.76 -0.44
N ARG A 311 -13.42 -7.13 0.37
CA ARG A 311 -14.55 -6.36 -0.16
C ARG A 311 -14.06 -5.21 -1.04
N TRP A 312 -13.03 -4.48 -0.62
CA TRP A 312 -12.52 -3.33 -1.38
C TRP A 312 -11.76 -3.75 -2.63
N VAL A 313 -10.99 -4.85 -2.61
CA VAL A 313 -10.42 -5.46 -3.81
C VAL A 313 -11.52 -5.73 -4.84
N ASN A 314 -12.66 -6.28 -4.42
CA ASN A 314 -13.79 -6.56 -5.32
C ASN A 314 -14.51 -5.30 -5.83
N LEU A 315 -14.50 -4.20 -5.06
CA LEU A 315 -15.18 -2.94 -5.43
C LEU A 315 -14.31 -2.01 -6.28
N THR A 316 -13.00 -1.98 -6.02
CA THR A 316 -12.10 -0.92 -6.51
C THR A 316 -10.97 -1.47 -7.38
N ASP A 317 -10.59 -2.73 -7.15
CA ASP A 317 -9.42 -3.37 -7.76
C ASP A 317 -8.11 -2.54 -7.60
N ALA A 318 -8.05 -1.70 -6.56
CA ALA A 318 -6.93 -0.80 -6.32
C ALA A 318 -5.67 -1.55 -5.86
N VAL A 319 -4.50 -1.09 -6.33
CA VAL A 319 -3.19 -1.67 -5.98
C VAL A 319 -2.96 -1.68 -4.47
N GLU A 320 -3.34 -0.59 -3.78
CA GLU A 320 -3.25 -0.46 -2.33
C GLU A 320 -4.03 -1.56 -1.59
N ALA A 321 -5.24 -1.90 -2.04
CA ALA A 321 -6.04 -2.94 -1.40
C ALA A 321 -5.39 -4.32 -1.54
N HIS A 322 -4.87 -4.64 -2.73
CA HIS A 322 -4.11 -5.88 -2.99
C HIS A 322 -2.83 -5.93 -2.14
N TYR A 323 -2.10 -4.83 -2.06
CA TYR A 323 -0.86 -4.70 -1.29
C TYR A 323 -1.09 -4.94 0.21
N TYR A 324 -2.07 -4.25 0.82
CA TYR A 324 -2.37 -4.40 2.24
C TYR A 324 -2.93 -5.78 2.56
N ARG A 325 -3.78 -6.36 1.69
CA ARG A 325 -4.29 -7.72 1.83
C ARG A 325 -3.15 -8.75 1.85
N PHE A 326 -2.19 -8.60 0.94
CA PHE A 326 -1.02 -9.48 0.88
C PHE A 326 -0.21 -9.41 2.19
N ILE A 327 0.05 -8.20 2.71
CA ILE A 327 0.79 -8.03 3.97
C ILE A 327 0.09 -8.73 5.14
N LEU A 328 -1.22 -8.50 5.30
CA LEU A 328 -1.95 -9.09 6.44
C LEU A 328 -1.98 -10.62 6.35
N LYS A 329 -2.14 -11.17 5.14
CA LYS A 329 -2.01 -12.61 4.91
C LYS A 329 -0.60 -13.14 5.18
N PHE A 330 0.43 -12.33 4.89
CA PHE A 330 1.81 -12.69 5.21
C PHE A 330 2.03 -12.77 6.73
N ILE A 331 1.48 -11.80 7.47
CA ILE A 331 1.52 -11.79 8.94
C ILE A 331 0.79 -13.03 9.49
N GLN A 332 -0.41 -13.37 8.99
CA GLN A 332 -1.10 -14.59 9.40
C GLN A 332 -0.27 -15.86 9.15
N ALA A 333 0.41 -15.95 8.01
CA ALA A 333 1.28 -17.09 7.71
C ALA A 333 2.50 -17.15 8.65
N LYS A 334 3.09 -15.99 8.94
CA LYS A 334 4.17 -15.86 9.91
C LYS A 334 3.72 -16.32 11.30
N ASP A 335 2.50 -15.98 11.69
CA ASP A 335 1.93 -16.33 13.00
C ASP A 335 1.30 -17.75 13.03
N GLY A 336 1.51 -18.57 11.99
CA GLY A 336 1.20 -20.00 12.01
C GLY A 336 0.08 -20.46 11.07
N SER A 337 -0.62 -19.56 10.38
CA SER A 337 -1.74 -19.92 9.50
C SER A 337 -1.28 -20.60 8.21
N MET A 338 -1.45 -21.93 8.15
CA MET A 338 -1.18 -22.72 6.93
C MET A 338 -2.09 -22.36 5.75
N LEU A 339 -3.33 -21.93 6.03
CA LEU A 339 -4.24 -21.46 4.97
C LEU A 339 -3.71 -20.18 4.33
N ALA A 340 -3.27 -19.21 5.15
CA ALA A 340 -2.68 -17.99 4.64
C ALA A 340 -1.40 -18.27 3.85
N GLU A 341 -0.54 -19.15 4.36
CA GLU A 341 0.71 -19.57 3.70
C GLU A 341 0.46 -20.11 2.27
N ARG A 342 -0.56 -20.95 2.09
CA ARG A 342 -0.94 -21.50 0.76
C ARG A 342 -1.45 -20.44 -0.21
N GLU A 343 -2.07 -19.37 0.29
CA GLU A 343 -2.62 -18.29 -0.55
C GLU A 343 -1.54 -17.29 -1.02
N LEU A 344 -0.44 -17.13 -0.27
CA LEU A 344 0.57 -16.10 -0.52
C LEU A 344 1.11 -16.05 -1.96
N PRO A 345 1.46 -17.18 -2.62
CA PRO A 345 1.98 -17.13 -3.99
C PRO A 345 0.99 -16.53 -4.99
N LYS A 346 -0.31 -16.83 -4.82
CA LYS A 346 -1.38 -16.28 -5.66
C LYS A 346 -1.53 -14.77 -5.41
N LEU A 347 -1.60 -14.37 -4.15
CA LEU A 347 -1.75 -12.96 -3.76
C LEU A 347 -0.57 -12.10 -4.21
N LEU A 348 0.65 -12.63 -4.10
CA LEU A 348 1.86 -11.96 -4.57
C LEU A 348 1.80 -11.72 -6.09
N LYS A 349 1.34 -12.71 -6.87
CA LYS A 349 1.18 -12.59 -8.32
C LYS A 349 0.12 -11.54 -8.68
N GLU A 350 -1.03 -11.55 -7.99
CA GLU A 350 -2.09 -10.55 -8.18
C GLU A 350 -1.57 -9.14 -7.93
N MET A 351 -0.93 -8.90 -6.77
CA MET A 351 -0.36 -7.61 -6.41
C MET A 351 0.71 -7.14 -7.42
N LYS A 352 1.64 -8.02 -7.81
CA LYS A 352 2.69 -7.68 -8.79
C LYS A 352 2.13 -7.25 -10.14
N ASN A 353 1.08 -7.94 -10.61
CA ASN A 353 0.42 -7.62 -11.87
C ASN A 353 -0.27 -6.25 -11.79
N LYS A 354 -0.95 -5.97 -10.68
CA LYS A 354 -1.62 -4.68 -10.47
C LYS A 354 -0.64 -3.52 -10.34
N ALA A 355 0.53 -3.77 -9.76
CA ALA A 355 1.57 -2.77 -9.58
C ALA A 355 2.54 -2.64 -10.77
N MET A 356 2.30 -3.31 -11.91
CA MET A 356 3.29 -3.42 -13.01
C MET A 356 3.80 -2.06 -13.51
N ASN A 357 2.90 -1.09 -13.64
CA ASN A 357 3.22 0.25 -14.17
C ASN A 357 3.51 1.29 -13.08
N LYS A 358 3.49 0.88 -11.80
CA LYS A 358 3.68 1.82 -10.69
C LYS A 358 5.16 2.23 -10.61
N TYR A 359 5.40 3.54 -10.65
CA TYR A 359 6.74 4.08 -10.48
C TYR A 359 7.37 3.66 -9.16
N ASN A 360 8.64 3.23 -9.24
CA ASN A 360 9.43 2.79 -8.10
C ASN A 360 8.72 1.71 -7.24
N ARG A 361 7.98 0.79 -7.86
CA ARG A 361 7.25 -0.29 -7.17
C ARG A 361 8.12 -1.19 -6.27
N THR A 362 9.43 -1.18 -6.48
CA THR A 362 10.41 -1.93 -5.69
C THR A 362 10.79 -1.25 -4.37
N ALA A 363 10.42 0.02 -4.16
CA ALA A 363 10.66 0.71 -2.91
C ALA A 363 9.88 0.06 -1.77
N VAL A 364 10.58 -0.27 -0.69
CA VAL A 364 9.98 -0.80 0.53
C VAL A 364 9.11 0.29 1.18
N GLN A 365 7.85 -0.05 1.45
CA GLN A 365 6.85 0.83 2.06
C GLN A 365 6.67 0.54 3.55
N HIS A 366 6.82 -0.73 3.95
CA HIS A 366 6.63 -1.17 5.34
C HIS A 366 7.73 -2.15 5.74
N TRP A 367 8.23 -2.04 6.96
CA TRP A 367 9.12 -3.00 7.61
C TRP A 367 8.37 -3.76 8.71
N ILE A 368 8.70 -5.03 8.92
CA ILE A 368 8.18 -5.79 10.07
C ILE A 368 9.16 -5.64 11.22
N THR A 369 8.70 -5.10 12.34
CA THR A 369 9.50 -4.82 13.53
C THR A 369 9.09 -5.73 14.69
N ASN A 370 9.98 -5.87 15.67
CA ASN A 370 9.70 -6.51 16.95
C ASN A 370 8.93 -5.60 17.92
N GLU A 371 8.59 -4.37 17.50
CA GLU A 371 7.83 -3.39 18.27
C GLU A 371 6.32 -3.58 18.03
N GLY A 372 5.76 -4.70 18.49
CA GLY A 372 4.33 -5.00 18.38
C GLY A 372 4.04 -6.44 17.96
N LYS A 373 2.75 -6.77 17.84
CA LYS A 373 2.27 -8.06 17.33
C LYS A 373 1.29 -7.83 16.19
N GLY A 374 1.10 -8.83 15.34
CA GLY A 374 0.13 -8.78 14.25
C GLY A 374 0.36 -7.56 13.34
N ILE A 375 -0.70 -6.80 13.09
CA ILE A 375 -0.64 -5.58 12.25
C ILE A 375 0.15 -4.44 12.91
N ASN A 376 0.22 -4.38 14.24
CA ASN A 376 0.94 -3.34 14.96
C ASN A 376 2.46 -3.44 14.77
N ALA A 377 2.97 -4.62 14.37
CA ALA A 377 4.39 -4.84 14.04
C ALA A 377 4.83 -4.16 12.73
N LEU A 378 3.94 -3.49 12.00
CA LEU A 378 4.27 -2.82 10.74
C LEU A 378 4.70 -1.37 10.95
N GLU A 379 5.96 -1.10 10.63
CA GLU A 379 6.47 0.27 10.59
C GLU A 379 6.49 0.80 9.15
N LYS A 380 5.90 1.98 8.93
CA LYS A 380 5.87 2.64 7.62
C LYS A 380 7.23 3.30 7.35
N LYS A 381 7.78 3.12 6.14
CA LYS A 381 8.98 3.84 5.70
C LYS A 381 8.73 5.35 5.76
N ARG A 382 9.56 6.08 6.50
CA ARG A 382 9.52 7.54 6.58
C ARG A 382 10.59 8.15 5.69
N ARG A 383 10.19 9.11 4.84
CA ARG A 383 11.07 9.78 3.88
C ARG A 383 12.01 10.81 4.53
N ASN A 384 11.48 11.61 5.47
CA ASN A 384 12.16 12.80 5.98
C ASN A 384 13.05 12.56 7.21
N LEU A 385 13.37 11.31 7.56
CA LEU A 385 14.50 11.05 8.46
C LEU A 385 15.81 11.19 7.68
N ARG A 386 16.19 12.44 7.39
CA ARG A 386 17.59 12.88 7.18
C ARG A 386 18.46 12.63 8.44
N SER A 387 18.00 11.86 9.42
CA SER A 387 18.70 11.41 10.62
C SER A 387 18.34 9.95 10.96
N SER A 388 18.99 9.03 10.25
CA SER A 388 19.52 7.76 10.76
C SER A 388 18.83 7.14 12.00
N VAL A 389 17.90 6.22 11.78
CA VAL A 389 18.03 4.97 12.56
C VAL A 389 19.34 4.36 12.04
N ASN A 390 20.35 4.26 12.91
CA ASN A 390 21.61 3.63 12.51
C ASN A 390 21.30 2.24 11.92
N GLU A 391 22.03 1.81 10.90
CA GLU A 391 21.86 0.48 10.28
C GLU A 391 21.77 -0.62 11.35
N GLU A 392 22.60 -0.53 12.39
CA GLU A 392 22.58 -1.42 13.55
C GLU A 392 21.30 -1.33 14.40
N GLU A 393 20.77 -0.12 14.59
CA GLU A 393 19.52 0.08 15.33
C GLU A 393 18.33 -0.47 14.54
N MET A 394 18.33 -0.31 13.21
CA MET A 394 17.31 -0.87 12.34
C MET A 394 17.34 -2.41 12.39
N ILE A 395 18.54 -3.01 12.31
CA ILE A 395 18.69 -4.46 12.43
C ILE A 395 18.13 -4.98 13.76
N LYS A 396 18.34 -4.25 14.87
CA LYS A 396 17.79 -4.62 16.18
C LYS A 396 16.27 -4.47 16.28
N LYS A 397 15.68 -3.54 15.53
CA LYS A 397 14.22 -3.32 15.47
C LYS A 397 13.50 -4.33 14.57
N LEU A 398 14.17 -4.89 13.57
CA LEU A 398 13.53 -5.82 12.64
C LEU A 398 13.17 -7.15 13.30
N THR A 399 12.00 -7.68 12.98
CA THR A 399 11.70 -9.08 13.28
C THR A 399 12.65 -9.98 12.50
N SER A 400 13.21 -10.95 13.19
CA SER A 400 14.06 -11.96 12.58
C SER A 400 13.23 -13.06 11.90
N PHE A 401 13.59 -13.38 10.66
CA PHE A 401 13.08 -14.50 9.89
C PHE A 401 14.21 -15.47 9.56
N VAL A 402 13.89 -16.75 9.47
CA VAL A 402 14.81 -17.80 9.01
C VAL A 402 14.32 -18.37 7.70
N GLY A 403 15.18 -18.37 6.69
CA GLY A 403 14.88 -18.89 5.35
C GLY A 403 16.09 -19.58 4.75
N ARG A 404 15.97 -20.02 3.50
CA ARG A 404 17.10 -20.59 2.75
C ARG A 404 17.38 -19.77 1.51
N ILE A 405 18.65 -19.60 1.15
CA ILE A 405 19.00 -19.00 -0.14
C ILE A 405 18.39 -19.85 -1.26
N SER A 406 17.56 -19.23 -2.10
CA SER A 406 16.81 -19.88 -3.18
C SER A 406 17.76 -20.33 -4.29
N ASN A 407 17.36 -21.38 -5.01
CA ASN A 407 18.01 -21.78 -6.25
C ASN A 407 17.86 -20.73 -7.36
N ASN A 408 16.94 -19.76 -7.20
CA ASN A 408 16.74 -18.63 -8.11
C ASN A 408 17.76 -17.50 -7.90
N TYR A 409 18.99 -17.82 -7.50
CA TYR A 409 20.09 -16.86 -7.42
C TYR A 409 20.51 -16.45 -8.84
N VAL A 410 20.21 -15.21 -9.24
CA VAL A 410 20.48 -14.73 -10.60
C VAL A 410 21.91 -14.22 -10.71
N ASN A 411 22.29 -13.27 -9.86
CA ASN A 411 23.61 -12.65 -9.82
C ASN A 411 23.82 -11.89 -8.50
N ASP A 412 25.00 -11.28 -8.33
CA ASP A 412 25.37 -10.58 -7.10
C ASP A 412 24.55 -9.31 -6.83
N SER A 413 23.67 -8.88 -7.75
CA SER A 413 22.71 -7.78 -7.54
C SER A 413 21.26 -8.25 -7.32
N HIS A 414 21.00 -9.54 -7.54
CA HIS A 414 19.66 -10.10 -7.61
C HIS A 414 19.64 -11.57 -7.17
N ALA A 415 19.15 -11.79 -5.96
CA ALA A 415 18.91 -13.12 -5.43
C ALA A 415 17.63 -13.17 -4.57
N TYR A 416 17.25 -14.38 -4.16
CA TYR A 416 16.05 -14.62 -3.36
C TYR A 416 16.33 -15.51 -2.16
N ILE A 417 15.65 -15.25 -1.05
CA ILE A 417 15.53 -16.15 0.09
C ILE A 417 14.16 -16.81 -0.02
N ASN A 418 14.11 -18.14 0.04
CA ASN A 418 12.86 -18.88 0.16
C ASN A 418 12.45 -18.95 1.64
N TRP A 419 11.29 -18.38 1.94
CA TRP A 419 10.61 -18.49 3.22
C TRP A 419 9.20 -19.05 2.97
N ASN A 420 8.96 -20.28 3.41
CA ASN A 420 7.66 -20.96 3.28
C ASN A 420 7.04 -20.88 1.87
N GLY A 421 7.87 -21.07 0.82
CA GLY A 421 7.42 -21.05 -0.57
C GLY A 421 7.26 -19.65 -1.17
N VAL A 422 7.56 -18.59 -0.40
CA VAL A 422 7.58 -17.21 -0.87
C VAL A 422 9.01 -16.77 -1.12
N GLU A 423 9.24 -16.16 -2.27
CA GLU A 423 10.54 -15.61 -2.63
C GLU A 423 10.70 -14.17 -2.15
N ILE A 424 11.71 -13.96 -1.31
CA ILE A 424 12.04 -12.67 -0.72
C ILE A 424 13.28 -12.13 -1.42
N PHE A 425 13.15 -11.01 -2.12
CA PHE A 425 14.25 -10.42 -2.88
C PHE A 425 15.32 -9.83 -1.96
N PHE A 426 16.60 -9.98 -2.33
CA PHE A 426 17.71 -9.25 -1.73
C PHE A 426 18.84 -9.01 -2.75
N ASN A 427 19.76 -8.10 -2.41
CA ASN A 427 20.96 -7.82 -3.19
C ASN A 427 22.19 -8.39 -2.46
N PRO A 428 22.79 -9.49 -2.95
CA PRO A 428 23.99 -10.10 -2.36
C PRO A 428 25.17 -9.14 -2.17
N SER A 429 25.42 -8.24 -3.13
CA SER A 429 26.51 -7.26 -3.04
C SER A 429 26.33 -6.29 -1.86
N ALA A 430 25.10 -6.13 -1.39
CA ALA A 430 24.77 -5.27 -0.26
C ALA A 430 24.83 -6.00 1.10
N THR A 431 25.22 -7.28 1.15
CA THR A 431 25.34 -8.05 2.41
C THR A 431 26.75 -8.02 3.00
N LYS A 432 27.59 -7.05 2.60
CA LYS A 432 28.98 -6.89 3.10
C LYS A 432 29.85 -8.16 2.93
N GLY A 433 29.57 -8.98 1.92
CA GLY A 433 30.32 -10.21 1.61
C GLY A 433 29.79 -11.49 2.28
N GLU A 434 28.74 -11.41 3.11
CA GLU A 434 28.16 -12.56 3.81
C GLU A 434 27.60 -13.64 2.86
N ILE A 435 26.99 -13.24 1.74
CA ILE A 435 26.26 -14.14 0.85
C ILE A 435 26.82 -14.06 -0.58
N SER A 436 27.10 -15.23 -1.13
CA SER A 436 27.51 -15.44 -2.51
C SER A 436 26.72 -16.59 -3.14
N LYS A 437 26.95 -16.86 -4.42
CA LYS A 437 26.37 -18.01 -5.13
C LYS A 437 26.70 -19.36 -4.46
N ASN A 438 27.79 -19.46 -3.70
CA ASN A 438 28.17 -20.71 -3.00
C ASN A 438 27.25 -21.02 -1.81
N ASN A 439 26.43 -20.06 -1.38
CA ASN A 439 25.57 -20.18 -0.21
C ASN A 439 24.14 -20.64 -0.56
N ILE A 440 23.88 -21.06 -1.80
CA ILE A 440 22.57 -21.61 -2.21
C ILE A 440 22.16 -22.78 -1.30
N ASN A 441 20.88 -22.84 -0.93
CA ASN A 441 20.28 -23.77 0.03
C ASN A 441 20.75 -23.64 1.50
N GLN A 442 21.73 -22.79 1.80
CA GLN A 442 22.12 -22.51 3.18
C GLN A 442 21.05 -21.70 3.91
N ARG A 443 20.93 -21.93 5.22
CA ARG A 443 19.99 -21.21 6.08
C ARG A 443 20.56 -19.83 6.42
N VAL A 444 19.69 -18.83 6.40
CA VAL A 444 20.03 -17.45 6.73
C VAL A 444 18.99 -16.84 7.66
N LYS A 445 19.46 -15.98 8.56
CA LYS A 445 18.64 -15.07 9.37
C LYS A 445 18.56 -13.72 8.66
N PHE A 446 17.40 -13.07 8.64
CA PHE A 446 17.22 -11.78 7.97
C PHE A 446 15.99 -11.03 8.50
N GLY A 447 15.97 -9.70 8.33
CA GLY A 447 14.80 -8.85 8.53
C GLY A 447 14.06 -8.57 7.22
N LEU A 448 12.75 -8.33 7.30
CA LEU A 448 11.86 -8.26 6.13
C LEU A 448 11.05 -6.96 6.06
N GLY A 449 10.86 -6.49 4.83
CA GLY A 449 9.90 -5.44 4.50
C GLY A 449 9.14 -5.75 3.22
N PHE A 450 8.17 -4.90 2.89
CA PHE A 450 7.25 -5.08 1.78
C PHE A 450 7.32 -3.93 0.79
N SER A 451 7.34 -4.27 -0.49
CA SER A 451 7.20 -3.35 -1.62
C SER A 451 6.01 -3.76 -2.49
N TYR A 452 5.58 -2.90 -3.40
CA TYR A 452 4.54 -3.25 -4.39
C TYR A 452 5.00 -4.35 -5.36
N ASP A 453 6.29 -4.69 -5.38
CA ASP A 453 6.88 -5.80 -6.11
C ASP A 453 7.11 -7.05 -5.23
N GLY A 454 6.66 -7.06 -3.97
CA GLY A 454 6.79 -8.20 -3.06
C GLY A 454 7.69 -7.96 -1.86
N PRO A 455 7.91 -9.01 -1.05
CA PRO A 455 8.75 -8.95 0.13
C PRO A 455 10.23 -8.81 -0.23
N ARG A 456 10.94 -8.03 0.58
CA ARG A 456 12.35 -7.69 0.39
C ARG A 456 13.08 -7.82 1.72
N ALA A 457 14.25 -8.45 1.71
CA ALA A 457 15.09 -8.51 2.89
C ALA A 457 15.82 -7.18 3.10
N TYR A 458 16.05 -6.82 4.35
CA TYR A 458 16.98 -5.75 4.69
C TYR A 458 18.41 -6.29 4.54
N ASN A 459 19.09 -5.96 3.43
CA ASN A 459 20.33 -6.61 3.01
C ASN A 459 21.38 -6.76 4.14
N SER A 460 21.54 -5.72 4.94
CA SER A 460 22.52 -5.66 6.04
C SER A 460 22.19 -6.53 7.25
N SER A 461 20.95 -7.02 7.35
CA SER A 461 20.53 -7.93 8.42
C SER A 461 20.78 -9.40 8.06
N ILE A 462 21.14 -9.71 6.82
CA ILE A 462 21.27 -11.07 6.33
C ILE A 462 22.54 -11.70 6.88
N LYS A 463 22.41 -12.82 7.59
CA LYS A 463 23.54 -13.59 8.15
C LYS A 463 23.36 -15.08 7.92
N LEU A 464 24.45 -15.77 7.61
CA LEU A 464 24.47 -17.24 7.56
C LEU A 464 24.33 -17.82 8.96
N ILE A 465 23.56 -18.89 9.07
CA ILE A 465 23.42 -19.68 10.30
C ILE A 465 24.50 -20.77 10.24
N THR A 466 25.56 -20.63 11.04
CA THR A 466 26.78 -21.46 10.91
C THR A 466 27.29 -22.10 12.20
N GLY A 467 26.65 -21.86 13.36
CA GLY A 467 27.05 -22.44 14.65
C GLY A 467 25.91 -23.01 15.49
N ASN A 468 26.25 -23.71 16.59
CA ASN A 468 25.29 -24.25 17.57
C ASN A 468 24.55 -23.14 18.32
N ASP A 469 25.16 -21.97 18.53
CA ASP A 469 24.51 -20.82 19.20
C ASP A 469 23.39 -20.21 18.34
N ASP A 470 23.39 -20.40 17.01
CA ASP A 470 22.29 -20.01 16.11
C ASP A 470 21.18 -21.07 16.05
N ILE A 471 21.41 -22.27 16.59
CA ILE A 471 20.43 -23.37 16.62
C ILE A 471 19.43 -23.16 17.75
N ASP A 472 19.85 -22.60 18.89
CA ASP A 472 18.93 -22.25 19.99
C ASP A 472 17.92 -21.17 19.57
N ASP A 473 18.34 -20.17 18.78
CA ASP A 473 17.45 -19.19 18.13
C ASP A 473 16.45 -19.83 17.13
N ILE A 474 16.81 -20.96 16.51
CA ILE A 474 15.92 -21.75 15.63
C ILE A 474 14.97 -22.61 16.47
N ILE A 475 15.43 -23.14 17.61
CA ILE A 475 14.64 -23.96 18.53
C ILE A 475 13.56 -23.09 19.19
N ASP A 476 13.86 -21.85 19.57
CA ASP A 476 12.88 -20.87 20.09
C ASP A 476 11.86 -20.39 19.02
N MET A 477 12.10 -20.69 17.73
CA MET A 477 11.17 -20.44 16.62
C MET A 477 10.51 -21.73 16.07
N LYS A 478 10.73 -22.91 16.68
CA LYS A 478 9.93 -24.09 16.34
C LYS A 478 8.46 -23.74 16.59
N ARG A 479 7.62 -23.84 15.55
CA ARG A 479 6.17 -23.82 15.74
C ARG A 479 5.85 -24.96 16.70
N GLU A 480 5.47 -24.65 17.94
CA GLU A 480 4.86 -25.65 18.81
C GLU A 480 3.56 -26.09 18.14
N LEU A 481 3.39 -27.40 17.98
CA LEU A 481 2.15 -27.91 17.45
C LEU A 481 1.08 -27.78 18.54
N GLU A 482 -0.07 -27.22 18.20
CA GLU A 482 -1.20 -27.05 19.13
C GLU A 482 -2.34 -28.00 18.74
N SER A 483 -3.28 -28.22 19.67
CA SER A 483 -4.54 -28.92 19.38
C SER A 483 -5.42 -28.12 18.40
N ASP A 484 -6.25 -28.81 17.63
CA ASP A 484 -7.18 -28.27 16.63
C ASP A 484 -6.57 -27.61 15.38
N VAL A 485 -5.30 -27.85 15.09
CA VAL A 485 -4.61 -27.34 13.89
C VAL A 485 -4.72 -28.33 12.73
N ILE A 486 -5.09 -27.85 11.53
CA ILE A 486 -5.14 -28.69 10.31
C ILE A 486 -3.74 -28.80 9.70
N VAL A 487 -3.13 -29.97 9.81
CA VAL A 487 -1.79 -30.28 9.32
C VAL A 487 -1.79 -31.21 8.11
N LYS A 488 -0.73 -31.16 7.30
CA LYS A 488 -0.43 -32.21 6.31
C LYS A 488 0.42 -33.30 6.96
N CYS A 489 0.07 -34.53 6.68
CA CYS A 489 0.63 -35.72 7.29
C CYS A 489 1.11 -36.66 6.21
N GLU A 490 2.37 -37.05 6.21
CA GLU A 490 2.88 -38.10 5.32
C GLU A 490 2.85 -39.45 6.05
N VAL A 491 2.24 -40.47 5.44
CA VAL A 491 2.15 -41.80 6.03
C VAL A 491 3.53 -42.45 6.09
N ILE A 492 3.96 -42.76 7.31
CA ILE A 492 5.21 -43.48 7.57
C ILE A 492 4.97 -44.98 7.53
N ARG A 493 3.91 -45.45 8.21
CA ARG A 493 3.56 -46.87 8.31
C ARG A 493 2.17 -47.09 8.91
N ASN A 494 1.61 -48.27 8.66
CA ASN A 494 0.38 -48.75 9.30
C ASN A 494 0.74 -49.73 10.43
N ILE A 495 0.10 -49.57 11.59
CA ILE A 495 0.24 -50.39 12.81
C ILE A 495 -1.17 -50.86 13.21
N GLU A 496 -1.31 -51.97 13.94
CA GLU A 496 -2.58 -52.66 14.23
C GLU A 496 -3.85 -51.78 14.29
N PHE A 497 -3.87 -50.70 15.08
CA PHE A 497 -5.02 -49.79 15.21
C PHE A 497 -4.79 -48.36 14.70
N TYR A 498 -3.62 -48.06 14.12
CA TYR A 498 -3.24 -46.69 13.77
C TYR A 498 -2.46 -46.58 12.46
N THR A 499 -2.64 -45.47 11.75
CA THR A 499 -1.75 -45.00 10.69
C THR A 499 -0.78 -43.99 11.30
N GLN A 500 0.51 -44.32 11.35
CA GLN A 500 1.55 -43.42 11.85
C GLN A 500 2.00 -42.48 10.73
N VAL A 501 2.04 -41.19 11.03
CA VAL A 501 2.32 -40.13 10.08
C VAL A 501 3.43 -39.21 10.57
N ARG A 502 4.15 -38.59 9.64
CA ARG A 502 5.07 -37.47 9.88
C ARG A 502 4.31 -36.18 9.59
N ILE A 503 4.40 -35.21 10.48
CA ILE A 503 3.70 -33.94 10.31
C ILE A 503 4.58 -33.00 9.48
N ILE A 504 4.13 -32.66 8.27
CA ILE A 504 4.88 -31.85 7.32
C ILE A 504 4.90 -30.40 7.83
N GLY A 505 6.10 -29.84 7.99
CA GLY A 505 6.30 -28.48 8.50
C GLY A 505 6.62 -28.41 10.00
N PHE A 506 6.63 -29.56 10.69
CA PHE A 506 7.01 -29.69 12.10
C PHE A 506 8.10 -30.76 12.21
N ASP A 507 9.36 -30.34 12.00
CA ASP A 507 10.51 -31.23 12.01
C ASP A 507 10.61 -31.88 13.41
N GLU A 508 10.52 -33.23 13.45
CA GLU A 508 10.53 -34.13 14.63
C GLU A 508 9.16 -34.53 15.21
N GLU A 509 8.06 -33.92 14.80
CA GLU A 509 6.71 -34.27 15.29
C GLU A 509 6.09 -35.47 14.54
N LEU A 510 5.64 -36.46 15.32
CA LEU A 510 4.97 -37.65 14.81
C LEU A 510 3.48 -37.57 15.15
N GLY A 511 2.64 -38.03 14.21
CA GLY A 511 1.21 -38.16 14.40
C GLY A 511 0.74 -39.61 14.31
N SER A 512 -0.46 -39.86 14.82
CA SER A 512 -1.17 -41.12 14.72
C SER A 512 -2.65 -40.88 14.43
N ILE A 513 -3.14 -41.51 13.37
CA ILE A 513 -4.55 -41.47 12.99
C ILE A 513 -5.14 -42.85 13.33
N HIS A 514 -6.11 -42.90 14.23
CA HIS A 514 -6.81 -44.16 14.53
C HIS A 514 -7.57 -44.65 13.30
N ILE A 515 -7.74 -45.96 13.14
CA ILE A 515 -8.44 -46.52 11.98
C ILE A 515 -9.88 -46.01 11.82
N ASP A 516 -10.54 -45.68 12.93
CA ASP A 516 -11.91 -45.14 12.94
C ASP A 516 -11.97 -43.67 12.54
N GLU A 517 -10.82 -42.99 12.53
CA GLU A 517 -10.69 -41.57 12.15
C GLU A 517 -10.25 -41.41 10.68
N LEU A 518 -10.15 -42.51 9.92
CA LEU A 518 -9.87 -42.48 8.49
C LEU A 518 -11.13 -42.10 7.69
N MET A 519 -10.96 -41.19 6.73
CA MET A 519 -12.04 -40.76 5.84
C MET A 519 -11.85 -41.30 4.42
N LYS A 520 -12.96 -41.43 3.67
CA LYS A 520 -12.95 -41.93 2.29
C LYS A 520 -11.92 -41.17 1.43
N PRO A 521 -11.12 -41.88 0.61
CA PRO A 521 -11.27 -43.28 0.20
C PRO A 521 -10.70 -44.32 1.18
N TYR A 522 -10.15 -43.91 2.32
CA TYR A 522 -9.48 -44.80 3.25
C TYR A 522 -10.45 -45.36 4.31
N SER A 523 -10.18 -46.58 4.76
CA SER A 523 -10.91 -47.28 5.83
C SER A 523 -9.96 -48.18 6.61
N ALA A 524 -10.48 -48.85 7.65
CA ALA A 524 -9.73 -49.87 8.38
C ALA A 524 -9.21 -51.00 7.44
N GLU A 525 -9.97 -51.39 6.42
CA GLU A 525 -9.57 -52.40 5.42
C GLU A 525 -8.76 -51.81 4.25
N ASN A 526 -8.98 -50.54 3.90
CA ASN A 526 -8.26 -49.84 2.83
C ASN A 526 -7.41 -48.69 3.39
N ARG A 527 -6.29 -49.03 4.03
CA ARG A 527 -5.42 -48.03 4.66
C ARG A 527 -4.57 -47.26 3.66
N PRO A 528 -4.24 -45.99 3.95
CA PRO A 528 -3.35 -45.22 3.09
C PRO A 528 -1.95 -45.85 3.04
N GLY A 529 -1.36 -45.85 1.84
CA GLY A 529 -0.02 -46.39 1.61
C GLY A 529 1.10 -45.52 2.18
N ILE A 530 2.28 -46.09 2.39
CA ILE A 530 3.48 -45.34 2.84
C ILE A 530 3.84 -44.27 1.81
N GLY A 531 4.16 -43.07 2.28
CA GLY A 531 4.49 -41.90 1.46
C GLY A 531 3.27 -41.12 0.94
N ILE A 532 2.05 -41.59 1.19
CA ILE A 532 0.83 -40.82 0.87
C ILE A 532 0.71 -39.62 1.80
N ILE A 533 0.35 -38.48 1.24
CA ILE A 533 0.07 -37.25 1.99
C ILE A 533 -1.43 -37.15 2.27
N LEU A 534 -1.76 -36.97 3.54
CA LEU A 534 -3.11 -36.81 4.08
C LEU A 534 -3.25 -35.44 4.73
N GLU A 535 -4.47 -34.92 4.79
CA GLU A 535 -4.80 -33.79 5.67
C GLU A 535 -5.49 -34.32 6.92
N GLY A 536 -5.12 -33.78 8.08
CA GLY A 536 -5.72 -34.14 9.35
C GLY A 536 -5.65 -33.01 10.35
N ARG A 537 -6.56 -33.03 11.33
CA ARG A 537 -6.61 -32.08 12.43
C ARG A 537 -5.97 -32.70 13.67
N THR A 538 -5.07 -31.97 14.32
CA THR A 538 -4.46 -32.37 15.60
C THR A 538 -5.50 -32.34 16.72
N LEU A 539 -5.53 -33.35 17.58
CA LEU A 539 -6.46 -33.42 18.70
C LEU A 539 -5.73 -33.14 20.02
N ARG A 540 -4.74 -33.97 20.36
CA ARG A 540 -3.94 -33.83 21.58
C ARG A 540 -2.63 -34.59 21.48
N GLU A 541 -1.71 -34.24 22.35
CA GLU A 541 -0.42 -34.90 22.50
C GLU A 541 -0.53 -36.12 23.43
N LYS A 542 0.02 -37.27 22.99
CA LYS A 542 0.09 -38.51 23.75
C LYS A 542 1.54 -38.97 23.86
N PHE A 543 1.93 -39.47 25.03
CA PHE A 543 3.26 -40.04 25.23
C PHE A 543 3.29 -41.52 24.80
N ASP A 544 4.14 -41.86 23.83
CA ASP A 544 4.39 -43.26 23.43
C ASP A 544 5.48 -43.85 24.33
N ASN A 545 5.05 -44.65 25.31
CA ASN A 545 5.92 -45.33 26.27
C ASN A 545 6.96 -46.25 25.61
N ALA A 546 6.66 -46.84 24.45
CA ALA A 546 7.56 -47.80 23.80
C ALA A 546 8.72 -47.10 23.07
N LYS A 547 8.48 -45.89 22.58
CA LYS A 547 9.50 -45.09 21.88
C LYS A 547 10.10 -43.97 22.72
N GLN A 548 9.54 -43.70 23.91
CA GLN A 548 9.90 -42.56 24.76
C GLN A 548 9.80 -41.23 23.99
N THR A 549 8.78 -41.12 23.13
CA THR A 549 8.54 -39.94 22.28
C THR A 549 7.10 -39.49 22.38
N LYS A 550 6.87 -38.19 22.24
CA LYS A 550 5.53 -37.63 22.14
C LYS A 550 4.98 -37.81 20.72
N ILE A 551 3.68 -38.12 20.62
CA ILE A 551 2.98 -38.36 19.35
C ILE A 551 1.61 -37.67 19.42
N TRP A 552 1.24 -37.00 18.34
CA TRP A 552 -0.06 -36.35 18.21
C TRP A 552 -1.15 -37.32 17.78
N GLU A 553 -2.31 -37.24 18.43
CA GLU A 553 -3.55 -37.85 17.93
C GLU A 553 -4.13 -36.94 16.84
N ILE A 554 -4.44 -37.52 15.68
CA ILE A 554 -4.89 -36.77 14.49
C ILE A 554 -6.15 -37.42 13.92
N THR A 555 -7.13 -36.61 13.53
CA THR A 555 -8.33 -37.06 12.81
C THR A 555 -8.31 -36.58 11.35
N MET A 556 -8.81 -37.38 10.40
CA MET A 556 -9.06 -36.91 9.03
C MET A 556 -10.36 -36.10 8.92
N ASN A 557 -11.16 -36.02 9.99
CA ASN A 557 -12.34 -35.17 10.03
C ASN A 557 -11.94 -33.70 10.30
N THR A 558 -11.84 -32.92 9.24
CA THR A 558 -11.43 -31.51 9.30
C THR A 558 -12.60 -30.53 9.49
N VAL A 559 -13.81 -31.01 9.80
CA VAL A 559 -15.00 -30.17 10.01
C VAL A 559 -15.18 -29.85 11.49
N ASN A 560 -15.45 -28.59 11.83
CA ASN A 560 -15.69 -28.15 13.21
C ASN A 560 -17.11 -28.55 13.62
N SER A 561 -17.27 -29.63 14.38
CA SER A 561 -18.57 -30.04 14.90
C SER A 561 -18.88 -29.30 16.21
N GLU A 562 -19.14 -28.00 16.10
CA GLU A 562 -19.96 -27.26 17.07
C GLU A 562 -21.25 -26.70 16.45
N ALA A 563 -21.60 -27.13 15.24
CA ALA A 563 -22.90 -26.85 14.63
C ALA A 563 -23.48 -28.13 14.00
N GLU A 564 -24.02 -29.00 14.86
CA GLU A 564 -25.32 -29.70 14.69
C GLU A 564 -25.46 -30.79 15.78
N LEU A 565 -26.59 -30.74 16.47
CA LEU A 565 -26.99 -31.62 17.58
C LEU A 565 -27.49 -32.98 17.07
N GLU A 566 -27.27 -33.99 17.93
CA GLU A 566 -28.00 -35.27 18.04
C GLU A 566 -27.72 -36.38 17.01
N GLU A 567 -26.74 -37.25 17.35
CA GLU A 567 -27.02 -38.68 17.53
C GLU A 567 -25.98 -39.28 18.49
N GLU A 568 -26.41 -39.60 19.72
CA GLU A 568 -25.57 -40.25 20.73
C GLU A 568 -25.14 -41.63 20.21
N THR A 569 -23.88 -41.78 19.79
CA THR A 569 -23.37 -43.07 19.31
C THR A 569 -23.47 -44.15 20.40
N ALA A 570 -23.71 -45.40 19.99
CA ALA A 570 -23.82 -46.55 20.89
C ALA A 570 -22.61 -46.71 21.83
N MET A 571 -21.44 -46.20 21.43
CA MET A 571 -20.22 -46.19 22.23
C MET A 571 -20.30 -45.18 23.40
N SER A 572 -20.85 -43.97 23.17
CA SER A 572 -21.13 -43.00 24.25
C SER A 572 -22.14 -43.52 25.29
N ILE A 573 -23.13 -44.30 24.85
CA ILE A 573 -24.11 -44.96 25.75
C ILE A 573 -23.42 -46.08 26.56
N ALA A 574 -22.54 -46.86 25.93
CA ALA A 574 -21.79 -47.93 26.61
C ALA A 574 -20.81 -47.36 27.65
N PHE A 575 -20.14 -46.24 27.33
CA PHE A 575 -19.18 -45.59 28.22
C PHE A 575 -19.86 -44.97 29.46
N LYS A 576 -21.05 -44.36 29.28
CA LYS A 576 -21.87 -43.84 30.40
C LYS A 576 -22.43 -44.95 31.29
N ARG A 577 -22.75 -46.14 30.76
CA ARG A 577 -23.15 -47.31 31.56
C ARG A 577 -21.99 -47.86 32.40
N ALA A 578 -20.81 -47.98 31.81
CA ALA A 578 -19.62 -48.47 32.51
C ALA A 578 -19.15 -47.52 33.64
N LEU A 579 -19.38 -46.22 33.50
CA LEU A 579 -19.10 -45.24 34.56
C LEU A 579 -20.12 -45.29 35.70
N LYS A 580 -21.41 -45.54 35.42
CA LYS A 580 -22.45 -45.69 36.46
C LYS A 580 -22.32 -46.97 37.27
N GLU A 581 -21.79 -48.06 36.70
CA GLU A 581 -21.58 -49.32 37.42
C GLU A 581 -20.38 -49.24 38.39
N LYS A 582 -19.39 -48.38 38.12
CA LYS A 582 -18.24 -48.17 39.03
C LYS A 582 -18.55 -47.29 40.25
N ASP A 583 -19.57 -46.44 40.19
CA ASP A 583 -19.96 -45.57 41.30
C ASP A 583 -20.94 -46.24 42.29
N VAL A 584 -21.47 -47.43 41.96
CA VAL A 584 -22.36 -48.22 42.85
C VAL A 584 -21.59 -49.27 43.66
N GLU A 585 -20.35 -49.61 43.31
CA GLU A 585 -19.49 -50.53 44.07
C GLU A 585 -18.61 -49.85 45.15
N ASN A 586 -18.68 -48.53 45.28
CA ASN A 586 -17.90 -47.76 46.27
C ASN A 586 -18.74 -46.91 47.23
N ASN A 587 -20.02 -47.28 47.47
CA ASN A 587 -20.82 -46.79 48.60
C ASN A 587 -21.50 -47.92 49.35
#